data_AF-A0A920ARQ9-F1
#
_entry.id   AF-A0A920ARQ9-F1
#
_cell.length_a   1.000
_cell.length_b   1.000
_cell.length_c   1.000
_cell.angle_alpha   90.00
_cell.angle_beta   90.00
_cell.angle_gamma   90.00
#
_symmetry.space_group_name_H-M   'P 1'
#
loop_
_entity.id
_entity.type
_entity.pdbx_description
1 polymer ?
#
loop_
_entity_poly.entity_id
_entity_poly.type
_entity_poly.pdbx_seq_one_letter_code
_entity_poly.pdbx_strand_id
1 'polypeptide(L)'
;MAKNTGLKINRKYTSPGDPYKDIVWEKRSSKITNPDGSTVFEMNDVEIPSTWSQVATDIMVSKYFRKAGVPQTDDKGNVIKDENGEVVLGPETSSKQVFNRLAETWRHWGEKTGYFSSEKDAQAFEDELKYMLATQMAAPNSPQWFNTGLNYKYGLTGKEQGFWYVDPKTGELTPGEDSYSRPQPHACFIQSIDDDLVNEGGIMDLWVKEARLFKFGSGTGTNFSNLRGEGENLSGGGVSSGVMSFLKIGDRAAGAIKSEEQQEELQKWSFLTLITQILRIL
;
A
#
# COMPACT_ATOMS: atom_id res chain seq x y z
N MET A 1 35.86 11.35 11.78
CA MET A 1 34.92 11.29 10.63
C MET A 1 34.85 9.84 10.20
N ALA A 2 33.75 9.14 10.51
CA ALA A 2 33.62 7.72 10.19
C ALA A 2 33.53 7.52 8.67
N LYS A 3 34.27 6.52 8.17
CA LYS A 3 34.36 6.10 6.76
C LYS A 3 32.98 5.78 6.18
N ASN A 4 32.83 5.91 4.86
CA ASN A 4 31.75 5.36 4.01
C ASN A 4 31.25 3.97 4.46
N THR A 5 30.27 3.90 5.36
CA THR A 5 29.64 2.65 5.84
C THR A 5 28.26 2.37 5.23
N GLY A 6 27.75 3.26 4.38
CA GLY A 6 26.47 3.04 3.71
C GLY A 6 26.52 1.93 2.66
N LEU A 7 25.36 1.50 2.21
CA LEU A 7 25.20 0.45 1.21
C LEU A 7 25.73 0.93 -0.15
N LYS A 8 26.62 0.12 -0.75
CA LYS A 8 27.09 0.28 -2.13
C LYS A 8 26.18 -0.51 -3.07
N ILE A 9 25.86 0.09 -4.22
CA ILE A 9 24.96 -0.52 -5.21
C ILE A 9 25.71 -0.69 -6.52
N ASN A 10 25.91 -1.95 -6.91
CA ASN A 10 26.45 -2.30 -8.21
C ASN A 10 25.30 -2.43 -9.21
N ARG A 11 25.35 -1.62 -10.28
CA ARG A 11 24.39 -1.73 -11.39
C ARG A 11 24.58 -3.06 -12.11
N LYS A 12 23.48 -3.75 -12.39
CA LYS A 12 23.46 -5.03 -13.12
C LYS A 12 22.66 -4.92 -14.40
N TYR A 13 21.53 -4.23 -14.36
CA TYR A 13 20.60 -4.13 -15.48
C TYR A 13 20.63 -2.77 -16.17
N THR A 14 21.05 -1.72 -15.46
CA THR A 14 21.02 -0.35 -15.95
C THR A 14 22.41 0.23 -16.19
N SER A 15 22.46 1.31 -16.96
CA SER A 15 23.62 2.22 -17.03
C SER A 15 23.18 3.59 -16.52
N PRO A 16 24.10 4.46 -16.05
CA PRO A 16 23.75 5.84 -15.71
C PRO A 16 23.00 6.54 -16.85
N GLY A 17 21.89 7.21 -16.54
CA GLY A 17 21.01 7.83 -17.52
C GLY A 17 19.57 7.35 -17.37
N ASP A 18 18.86 7.18 -18.48
CA ASP A 18 17.48 6.69 -18.48
C ASP A 18 17.43 5.17 -18.18
N PRO A 19 16.82 4.74 -17.05
CA PRO A 19 16.70 3.32 -16.71
C PRO A 19 15.77 2.55 -17.65
N TYR A 20 14.95 3.23 -18.46
CA TYR A 20 13.98 2.61 -19.37
C TYR A 20 14.46 2.53 -20.82
N LYS A 21 15.69 2.97 -21.13
CA LYS A 21 16.20 3.13 -22.50
C LYS A 21 16.10 1.88 -23.39
N ASP A 22 16.19 0.69 -22.80
CA ASP A 22 16.20 -0.60 -23.51
C ASP A 22 14.82 -1.29 -23.49
N ILE A 23 13.79 -0.62 -22.94
CA ILE A 23 12.43 -1.13 -22.84
C ILE A 23 11.58 -0.49 -23.94
N VAL A 24 10.90 -1.32 -24.72
CA VAL A 24 9.92 -0.86 -25.70
C VAL A 24 8.59 -0.62 -25.00
N TRP A 25 8.01 0.56 -25.22
CA TRP A 25 6.74 0.99 -24.62
C TRP A 25 5.67 1.09 -25.70
N GLU A 26 4.44 0.76 -25.33
CA GLU A 26 3.28 0.91 -26.21
C GLU A 26 2.07 1.46 -25.48
N LYS A 27 1.16 2.05 -26.27
CA LYS A 27 -0.12 2.52 -25.79
C LYS A 27 -1.15 1.40 -25.90
N ARG A 28 -1.84 1.12 -24.81
CA ARG A 28 -2.94 0.13 -24.75
C ARG A 28 -4.20 0.76 -24.17
N SER A 29 -5.33 0.13 -24.48
CA SER A 29 -6.57 0.39 -23.79
C SER A 29 -6.80 -0.68 -22.73
N SER A 30 -7.28 -0.28 -21.56
CA SER A 30 -7.76 -1.17 -20.52
C SER A 30 -9.24 -0.98 -20.32
N LYS A 31 -10.00 -2.08 -20.37
CA LYS A 31 -11.46 -2.07 -20.22
C LYS A 31 -11.89 -3.20 -19.31
N ILE A 32 -12.61 -2.84 -18.24
CA ILE A 32 -13.27 -3.78 -17.35
C ILE A 32 -14.76 -3.76 -17.66
N THR A 33 -15.31 -4.93 -17.93
CA THR A 33 -16.75 -5.13 -18.17
C THR A 33 -17.35 -6.02 -17.09
N ASN A 34 -18.59 -5.73 -16.72
CA ASN A 34 -19.42 -6.62 -15.93
C ASN A 34 -19.82 -7.88 -16.73
N PRO A 35 -20.29 -8.95 -16.06
CA PRO A 35 -20.84 -10.13 -16.74
C PRO A 35 -22.05 -9.82 -17.65
N ASP A 36 -22.75 -8.71 -17.41
CA ASP A 36 -23.86 -8.22 -18.24
C ASP A 36 -23.40 -7.44 -19.48
N GLY A 37 -22.08 -7.27 -19.68
CA GLY A 37 -21.47 -6.55 -20.79
C GLY A 37 -21.35 -5.04 -20.60
N SER A 38 -21.84 -4.47 -19.50
CA SER A 38 -21.67 -3.04 -19.20
C SER A 38 -20.23 -2.71 -18.83
N THR A 39 -19.73 -1.55 -19.28
CA THR A 39 -18.38 -1.07 -18.95
C THR A 39 -18.35 -0.53 -17.52
N VAL A 40 -17.51 -1.11 -16.67
CA VAL A 40 -17.26 -0.65 -15.30
C VAL A 40 -16.20 0.44 -15.29
N PHE A 41 -15.15 0.27 -16.09
CA PHE A 41 -14.02 1.17 -16.17
C PHE A 41 -13.37 1.03 -17.55
N GLU A 42 -13.01 2.16 -18.15
CA GLU A 42 -12.28 2.18 -19.41
C GLU A 42 -11.25 3.31 -19.36
N MET A 43 -10.02 3.00 -19.76
CA MET A 43 -8.95 3.96 -19.89
C MET A 43 -8.15 3.64 -21.15
N ASN A 44 -8.08 4.63 -22.04
CA ASN A 44 -7.42 4.52 -23.32
C ASN A 44 -6.01 5.13 -23.26
N ASP A 45 -5.17 4.73 -24.21
CA ASP A 45 -3.83 5.29 -24.41
C ASP A 45 -2.88 5.20 -23.21
N VAL A 46 -3.01 4.16 -22.38
CA VAL A 46 -2.11 3.95 -21.24
C VAL A 46 -0.75 3.43 -21.70
N GLU A 47 0.34 4.00 -21.16
CA GLU A 47 1.70 3.61 -21.53
C GLU A 47 2.23 2.47 -20.64
N ILE A 48 2.53 1.33 -21.26
CA ILE A 48 2.94 0.08 -20.61
C ILE A 48 4.11 -0.55 -21.40
N PRO A 49 5.00 -1.35 -20.79
CA PRO A 49 5.99 -2.12 -21.54
C PRO A 49 5.32 -3.09 -22.52
N SER A 50 5.81 -3.15 -23.75
CA SER A 50 5.22 -3.99 -24.82
C SER A 50 5.24 -5.48 -24.49
N THR A 51 6.18 -5.90 -23.65
CA THR A 51 6.34 -7.29 -23.20
C THR A 51 5.25 -7.75 -22.23
N TRP A 52 4.48 -6.84 -21.64
CA TRP A 52 3.42 -7.21 -20.69
C TRP A 52 2.26 -7.88 -21.42
N SER A 53 1.50 -8.72 -20.71
CA SER A 53 0.23 -9.24 -21.22
C SER A 53 -0.88 -8.22 -21.08
N GLN A 54 -1.98 -8.37 -21.83
CA GLN A 54 -3.17 -7.53 -21.65
C GLN A 54 -3.73 -7.64 -20.21
N VAL A 55 -3.69 -8.84 -19.61
CA VAL A 55 -4.12 -9.04 -18.21
C VAL A 55 -3.26 -8.22 -17.23
N ALA A 56 -1.93 -8.17 -17.45
CA ALA A 56 -1.05 -7.35 -16.63
C ALA A 56 -1.33 -5.85 -16.80
N THR A 57 -1.60 -5.40 -18.03
CA THR A 57 -2.09 -4.04 -18.30
C THR A 57 -3.36 -3.76 -17.51
N ASP A 58 -4.36 -4.63 -17.61
CA ASP A 58 -5.66 -4.42 -16.98
C ASP A 58 -5.56 -4.39 -15.46
N ILE A 59 -4.75 -5.26 -14.85
CA ILE A 59 -4.48 -5.23 -13.41
C ILE A 59 -3.77 -3.93 -13.02
N MET A 60 -2.73 -3.55 -13.73
CA MET A 60 -1.97 -2.32 -13.43
C MET A 60 -2.85 -1.08 -13.48
N VAL A 61 -3.60 -0.91 -14.57
CA VAL A 61 -4.47 0.24 -14.74
C VAL A 61 -5.61 0.20 -13.73
N SER A 62 -6.28 -0.93 -13.55
CA SER A 62 -7.47 -0.96 -12.68
C SER A 62 -7.15 -0.87 -11.21
N LYS A 63 -6.07 -1.50 -10.75
CA LYS A 63 -5.74 -1.65 -9.33
C LYS A 63 -4.68 -0.66 -8.84
N TYR A 64 -3.66 -0.35 -9.64
CA TYR A 64 -2.46 0.34 -9.13
C TYR A 64 -2.30 1.77 -9.62
N PHE A 65 -2.94 2.14 -10.74
CA PHE A 65 -2.98 3.53 -11.17
C PHE A 65 -3.82 4.36 -10.21
N ARG A 66 -3.21 5.41 -9.68
CA ARG A 66 -3.91 6.45 -8.93
C ARG A 66 -4.92 7.10 -9.86
N LYS A 67 -6.17 7.21 -9.40
CA LYS A 67 -7.30 7.65 -10.24
C LYS A 67 -7.52 9.16 -10.28
N ALA A 68 -6.98 9.90 -9.32
CA ALA A 68 -7.19 11.34 -9.22
C ALA A 68 -6.06 12.02 -8.43
N GLY A 69 -5.92 13.33 -8.65
CA GLY A 69 -5.00 14.19 -7.92
C GLY A 69 -3.57 14.18 -8.44
N VAL A 70 -3.30 13.49 -9.55
CA VAL A 70 -1.98 13.44 -10.18
C VAL A 70 -1.84 14.66 -11.12
N PRO A 71 -0.82 15.51 -10.96
CA PRO A 71 -0.54 16.60 -11.89
C PRO A 71 -0.37 16.08 -13.32
N GLN A 72 -1.14 16.64 -14.26
CA GLN A 72 -1.08 16.28 -15.66
C GLN A 72 0.05 17.04 -16.36
N THR A 73 0.72 16.38 -17.31
CA THR A 73 1.85 16.96 -18.04
C THR A 73 1.63 16.89 -19.55
N ASP A 74 2.18 17.85 -20.28
CA ASP A 74 2.24 17.82 -21.74
C ASP A 74 3.25 16.77 -22.25
N ASP A 75 3.35 16.59 -23.56
CA ASP A 75 4.29 15.66 -24.21
C ASP A 75 5.78 15.98 -23.93
N LYS A 76 6.07 17.18 -23.39
CA LYS A 76 7.41 17.63 -23.01
C LYS A 76 7.66 17.50 -21.50
N GLY A 77 6.68 16.99 -20.73
CA GLY A 77 6.77 16.82 -19.29
C GLY A 77 6.47 18.09 -18.47
N ASN A 78 5.98 19.17 -19.09
CA ASN A 78 5.60 20.38 -18.37
C ASN A 78 4.20 20.22 -17.77
N VAL A 79 4.02 20.66 -16.53
CA VAL A 79 2.72 20.63 -15.85
C VAL A 79 1.71 21.50 -16.60
N ILE A 80 0.57 20.90 -16.94
CA ILE A 80 -0.55 21.57 -17.61
C ILE A 80 -1.28 22.44 -16.59
N LYS A 81 -1.58 23.68 -16.97
CA LYS A 81 -2.39 24.60 -16.18
C LYS A 81 -3.68 24.96 -16.92
N ASP A 82 -4.74 25.20 -16.16
CA ASP A 82 -6.02 25.65 -16.69
C ASP A 82 -6.02 27.16 -17.00
N GLU A 83 -7.17 27.68 -17.43
CA GLU A 83 -7.36 29.10 -17.77
C GLU A 83 -7.12 30.04 -16.58
N ASN A 84 -7.24 29.54 -15.35
CA ASN A 84 -7.02 30.30 -14.12
C ASN A 84 -5.57 30.17 -13.61
N GLY A 85 -4.73 29.38 -14.29
CA GLY A 85 -3.34 29.11 -13.90
C GLY A 85 -3.19 28.03 -12.83
N GLU A 86 -4.26 27.29 -12.50
CA GLU A 86 -4.23 26.16 -11.57
C GLU A 86 -3.75 24.90 -12.27
N VAL A 87 -3.10 23.99 -11.53
CA VAL A 87 -2.58 22.75 -12.09
C VAL A 87 -3.72 21.80 -12.43
N VAL A 88 -3.75 21.29 -13.66
CA VAL A 88 -4.71 20.28 -14.07
C VAL A 88 -4.36 18.94 -13.41
N LEU A 89 -5.32 18.35 -12.72
CA LEU A 89 -5.18 17.07 -12.01
C LEU A 89 -5.96 15.96 -12.72
N GLY A 90 -5.47 14.74 -12.63
CA GLY A 90 -6.09 13.57 -13.27
C GLY A 90 -5.55 12.24 -12.72
N PRO A 91 -5.76 11.13 -13.43
CA PRO A 91 -5.19 9.83 -13.10
C PRO A 91 -3.72 9.70 -13.52
N GLU A 92 -3.04 8.67 -13.03
CA GLU A 92 -1.85 8.11 -13.68
C GLU A 92 -2.25 7.48 -15.02
N THR A 93 -1.47 7.73 -16.07
CA THR A 93 -1.69 7.26 -17.45
C THR A 93 -0.54 6.40 -17.97
N SER A 94 0.57 6.31 -17.23
CA SER A 94 1.74 5.50 -17.58
C SER A 94 2.22 4.68 -16.38
N SER A 95 2.58 3.43 -16.62
CA SER A 95 3.21 2.61 -15.57
C SER A 95 4.58 3.17 -15.14
N LYS A 96 5.24 3.99 -15.95
CA LYS A 96 6.42 4.76 -15.53
C LYS A 96 6.11 5.66 -14.34
N GLN A 97 4.93 6.28 -14.29
CA GLN A 97 4.55 7.15 -13.17
C GLN A 97 4.51 6.36 -11.85
N VAL A 98 3.92 5.16 -11.89
CA VAL A 98 3.88 4.23 -10.76
C VAL A 98 5.28 3.81 -10.33
N PHE A 99 6.12 3.35 -11.25
CA PHE A 99 7.49 2.92 -10.93
C PHE A 99 8.33 4.08 -10.38
N ASN A 100 8.15 5.29 -10.94
CA ASN A 100 8.83 6.49 -10.52
C ASN A 100 8.44 6.89 -9.10
N ARG A 101 7.15 6.97 -8.77
CA ARG A 101 6.75 7.33 -7.40
C ARG A 101 7.21 6.29 -6.37
N LEU A 102 7.27 5.01 -6.73
CA LEU A 102 7.78 3.97 -5.83
C LEU A 102 9.29 4.11 -5.61
N ALA A 103 10.08 3.98 -6.68
CA ALA A 103 11.53 3.92 -6.61
C ALA A 103 12.16 5.22 -6.09
N GLU A 104 11.65 6.38 -6.53
CA GLU A 104 12.17 7.68 -6.08
C GLU A 104 11.85 7.91 -4.60
N THR A 105 10.70 7.46 -4.12
CA THR A 105 10.34 7.58 -2.69
C THR A 105 11.21 6.68 -1.83
N TRP A 106 11.43 5.43 -2.23
CA TRP A 106 12.31 4.52 -1.49
C TRP A 106 13.75 5.02 -1.45
N ARG A 107 14.25 5.56 -2.58
CA ARG A 107 15.55 6.23 -2.63
C ARG A 107 15.60 7.40 -1.64
N HIS A 108 14.63 8.31 -1.70
CA HIS A 108 14.57 9.48 -0.81
C HIS A 108 14.57 9.10 0.67
N TRP A 109 13.81 8.07 1.05
CA TRP A 109 13.83 7.55 2.42
C TRP A 109 15.19 6.97 2.80
N GLY A 110 15.82 6.22 1.89
CA GLY A 110 17.17 5.69 2.08
C GLY A 110 18.23 6.81 2.24
N GLU A 111 18.14 7.88 1.45
CA GLU A 111 19.03 9.05 1.57
C GLU A 111 18.83 9.76 2.91
N LYS A 112 17.58 10.04 3.29
CA LYS A 112 17.24 10.69 4.57
C LYS A 112 17.72 9.92 5.80
N THR A 113 17.80 8.60 5.71
CA THR A 113 18.24 7.72 6.80
C THR A 113 19.72 7.39 6.75
N GLY A 114 20.47 7.90 5.75
CA GLY A 114 21.89 7.61 5.59
C GLY A 114 22.18 6.17 5.14
N TYR A 115 21.22 5.52 4.48
CA TYR A 115 21.29 4.12 4.07
C TYR A 115 22.37 3.86 3.01
N PHE A 116 22.58 4.79 2.07
CA PHE A 116 23.50 4.63 0.95
C PHE A 116 24.90 5.20 1.24
N SER A 117 25.94 4.61 0.65
CA SER A 117 27.31 5.14 0.81
C SER A 117 27.58 6.40 -0.01
N SER A 118 26.82 6.65 -1.08
CA SER A 118 26.94 7.84 -1.92
C SER A 118 25.65 8.11 -2.68
N GLU A 119 25.50 9.33 -3.20
CA GLU A 119 24.40 9.69 -4.12
C GLU A 119 24.39 8.81 -5.38
N LYS A 120 25.57 8.36 -5.84
CA LYS A 120 25.66 7.44 -6.98
C LYS A 120 25.06 6.07 -6.67
N ASP A 121 25.23 5.59 -5.45
CA ASP A 121 24.63 4.34 -4.99
C ASP A 121 23.11 4.49 -4.85
N ALA A 122 22.64 5.62 -4.34
CA ALA A 122 21.21 5.93 -4.24
C ALA A 122 20.55 6.00 -5.63
N GLN A 123 21.18 6.66 -6.61
CA GLN A 123 20.68 6.71 -7.98
C GLN A 123 20.72 5.32 -8.64
N ALA A 124 21.78 4.54 -8.41
CA ALA A 124 21.84 3.17 -8.92
C ALA A 124 20.72 2.29 -8.36
N PHE A 125 20.37 2.45 -7.08
CA PHE A 125 19.25 1.75 -6.46
C PHE A 125 17.92 2.10 -7.13
N GLU A 126 17.66 3.39 -7.33
CA GLU A 126 16.45 3.87 -8.02
C GLU A 126 16.34 3.31 -9.45
N ASP A 127 17.41 3.41 -10.22
CA ASP A 127 17.44 2.99 -11.63
C ASP A 127 17.24 1.47 -11.78
N GLU A 128 17.94 0.67 -10.97
CA GLU A 128 17.78 -0.79 -10.98
C GLU A 128 16.36 -1.20 -10.60
N LEU A 129 15.73 -0.54 -9.63
CA LEU A 129 14.35 -0.82 -9.24
C LEU A 129 13.35 -0.43 -10.34
N LYS A 130 13.51 0.74 -10.95
CA LYS A 130 12.68 1.17 -12.09
C LYS A 130 12.72 0.13 -13.22
N TYR A 131 13.92 -0.34 -13.58
CA TYR A 131 14.08 -1.41 -14.56
C TYR A 131 13.41 -2.72 -14.11
N MET A 132 13.74 -3.21 -12.91
CA MET A 132 13.22 -4.49 -12.40
C MET A 132 11.69 -4.52 -12.28
N LEU A 133 11.06 -3.39 -11.91
CA LEU A 133 9.60 -3.26 -11.89
C LEU A 133 9.02 -3.32 -13.30
N ALA A 134 9.59 -2.55 -14.24
CA ALA A 134 9.13 -2.51 -15.63
C ALA A 134 9.29 -3.86 -16.35
N THR A 135 10.35 -4.63 -16.04
CA THR A 135 10.57 -5.96 -16.62
C THR A 135 10.03 -7.11 -15.78
N GLN A 136 9.20 -6.81 -14.77
CA GLN A 136 8.57 -7.80 -13.87
C GLN A 136 9.55 -8.79 -13.21
N MET A 137 10.78 -8.35 -12.93
CA MET A 137 11.79 -9.14 -12.21
C MET A 137 11.53 -9.18 -10.71
N ALA A 138 10.90 -8.13 -10.17
CA ALA A 138 10.51 -8.02 -8.79
C ALA A 138 9.20 -7.22 -8.69
N ALA A 139 8.43 -7.48 -7.64
CA ALA A 139 7.23 -6.71 -7.30
C ALA A 139 7.12 -6.61 -5.78
N PRO A 140 6.86 -5.41 -5.22
CA PRO A 140 6.51 -5.29 -3.81
C PRO A 140 5.08 -5.79 -3.56
N ASN A 141 4.70 -5.88 -2.28
CA ASN A 141 3.32 -6.18 -1.88
C ASN A 141 2.33 -5.08 -2.33
N SER A 142 1.05 -5.42 -2.40
CA SER A 142 0.01 -4.54 -2.97
C SER A 142 -0.09 -3.14 -2.32
N PRO A 143 -0.05 -3.00 -0.97
CA PRO A 143 -0.07 -1.68 -0.33
C PRO A 143 1.07 -0.74 -0.74
N GLN A 144 2.23 -1.28 -1.12
CA GLN A 144 3.30 -0.45 -1.66
C GLN A 144 2.86 0.20 -2.97
N TRP A 145 2.26 -0.57 -3.88
CA TRP A 145 1.73 -0.06 -5.14
C TRP A 145 0.64 0.98 -4.92
N PHE A 146 -0.25 0.84 -3.94
CA PHE A 146 -1.32 1.82 -3.71
C PHE A 146 -0.79 3.12 -3.12
N ASN A 147 -0.02 3.03 -2.04
CA ASN A 147 0.15 4.17 -1.13
C ASN A 147 1.51 4.87 -1.24
N THR A 148 2.53 4.19 -1.75
CA THR A 148 3.90 4.71 -1.72
C THR A 148 4.10 5.81 -2.74
N GLY A 149 4.68 6.92 -2.29
CA GLY A 149 5.07 8.03 -3.14
C GLY A 149 3.95 8.96 -3.56
N LEU A 150 2.70 8.73 -3.14
CA LEU A 150 1.59 9.65 -3.43
C LEU A 150 1.87 11.06 -2.90
N ASN A 151 2.35 11.18 -1.66
CA ASN A 151 2.76 12.47 -1.11
C ASN A 151 4.08 12.96 -1.70
N TYR A 152 5.13 12.14 -1.69
CA TYR A 152 6.45 12.56 -2.15
C TYR A 152 6.48 13.01 -3.62
N LYS A 153 5.80 12.28 -4.51
CA LYS A 153 5.81 12.55 -5.96
C LYS A 153 4.74 13.56 -6.37
N TYR A 154 3.56 13.53 -5.76
CA TYR A 154 2.40 14.31 -6.21
C TYR A 154 1.90 15.35 -5.20
N GLY A 155 2.49 15.42 -4.00
CA GLY A 155 2.06 16.33 -2.95
C GLY A 155 0.70 15.97 -2.33
N LEU A 156 0.21 14.74 -2.57
CA LEU A 156 -1.08 14.31 -2.05
C LEU A 156 -1.06 14.18 -0.53
N THR A 157 -2.08 14.73 0.10
CA THR A 157 -2.38 14.60 1.53
C THR A 157 -3.78 14.02 1.70
N GLY A 158 -4.16 13.71 2.94
CA GLY A 158 -5.47 13.17 3.25
C GLY A 158 -5.97 13.62 4.61
N LYS A 159 -7.14 13.12 5.02
CA LYS A 159 -7.59 13.26 6.41
C LYS A 159 -6.81 12.29 7.29
N GLU A 160 -6.53 12.65 8.52
CA GLU A 160 -6.00 11.72 9.52
C GLU A 160 -6.86 10.45 9.59
N GLN A 161 -6.20 9.29 9.61
CA GLN A 161 -6.86 7.97 9.65
C GLN A 161 -6.52 7.19 10.93
N GLY A 162 -5.85 7.82 11.91
CA GLY A 162 -5.45 7.20 13.16
C GLY A 162 -4.29 6.21 13.03
N PHE A 163 -3.40 6.43 12.05
CA PHE A 163 -2.12 5.71 11.97
C PHE A 163 -1.08 6.34 12.89
N TRP A 164 -0.12 5.54 13.33
CA TRP A 164 0.96 5.97 14.20
C TRP A 164 2.31 5.57 13.60
N TYR A 165 3.33 6.31 13.96
CA TYR A 165 4.71 6.00 13.62
C TYR A 165 5.63 6.31 14.80
N VAL A 166 6.82 5.72 14.81
CA VAL A 166 7.85 6.07 15.78
C VAL A 166 8.70 7.20 15.18
N ASP A 167 8.74 8.35 15.85
CA ASP A 167 9.59 9.45 15.40
C ASP A 167 11.07 9.03 15.51
N PRO A 168 11.86 9.09 14.43
CA PRO A 168 13.23 8.57 14.45
C PRO A 168 14.21 9.45 15.26
N LYS A 169 13.84 10.68 15.61
CA LYS A 169 14.66 11.60 16.42
C LYS A 169 14.34 11.43 17.91
N THR A 170 13.06 11.37 18.28
CA THR A 170 12.65 11.27 19.69
C THR A 170 12.50 9.83 20.18
N GLY A 171 12.22 8.89 19.26
CA GLY A 171 11.88 7.51 19.59
C GLY A 171 10.44 7.35 20.11
N GLU A 172 9.62 8.39 20.05
CA GLU A 172 8.27 8.39 20.61
C GLU A 172 7.22 7.99 19.57
N LEU A 173 6.20 7.26 20.02
CA LEU A 173 5.04 6.91 19.21
C LEU A 173 4.19 8.17 18.98
N THR A 174 4.07 8.58 17.73
CA THR A 174 3.45 9.84 17.32
C THR A 174 2.32 9.58 16.31
N PRO A 175 1.17 10.26 16.42
CA PRO A 175 0.09 10.10 15.43
C PRO A 175 0.51 10.68 14.08
N GLY A 176 0.09 10.04 13.00
CA GLY A 176 0.31 10.51 11.64
C GLY A 176 -0.58 11.71 11.32
N GLU A 177 0.00 12.74 10.72
CA GLU A 177 -0.69 13.99 10.40
C GLU A 177 -1.76 13.80 9.29
N ASP A 178 -1.50 12.91 8.34
CA ASP A 178 -2.41 12.59 7.24
C ASP A 178 -2.17 11.18 6.65
N SER A 179 -3.01 10.78 5.69
CA SER A 179 -3.00 9.47 5.06
C SER A 179 -1.75 9.12 4.24
N TYR A 180 -1.04 10.10 3.70
CA TYR A 180 -0.08 9.90 2.61
C TYR A 180 1.32 10.45 2.89
N SER A 181 1.48 11.44 3.78
CA SER A 181 2.80 11.95 4.20
C SER A 181 3.64 10.88 4.89
N ARG A 182 2.97 9.98 5.63
CA ARG A 182 3.54 8.73 6.15
C ARG A 182 2.62 7.59 5.71
N PRO A 183 2.83 7.05 4.50
CA PRO A 183 1.89 6.10 3.93
C PRO A 183 1.84 4.82 4.76
N GLN A 184 0.77 4.05 4.58
CA GLN A 184 0.63 2.68 5.07
C GLN A 184 0.96 1.71 3.93
N PRO A 185 2.22 1.24 3.78
CA PRO A 185 2.61 0.38 2.66
C PRO A 185 2.97 -1.06 3.10
N HIS A 186 2.33 -1.56 4.15
CA HIS A 186 2.63 -2.87 4.74
C HIS A 186 1.43 -3.80 4.51
N ALA A 187 1.65 -5.05 4.10
CA ALA A 187 0.53 -5.95 3.81
C ALA A 187 0.01 -6.74 5.01
N CYS A 188 0.80 -6.88 6.08
CA CYS A 188 0.50 -7.83 7.15
C CYS A 188 0.60 -7.15 8.52
N PHE A 189 -0.46 -7.29 9.32
CA PHE A 189 -0.52 -6.83 10.71
C PHE A 189 -0.93 -7.97 11.62
N ILE A 190 -0.36 -8.02 12.82
CA ILE A 190 -0.79 -8.90 13.89
C ILE A 190 -1.35 -8.02 15.00
N GLN A 191 -2.55 -8.34 15.48
CA GLN A 191 -3.24 -7.62 16.54
C GLN A 191 -3.54 -8.54 17.72
N SER A 192 -3.77 -7.91 18.86
CA SER A 192 -4.28 -8.54 20.08
C SER A 192 -5.54 -7.82 20.52
N ILE A 193 -6.35 -8.51 21.31
CA ILE A 193 -7.61 -8.01 21.82
C ILE A 193 -7.72 -8.34 23.30
N ASP A 194 -8.27 -7.39 24.05
CA ASP A 194 -8.67 -7.57 25.43
C ASP A 194 -10.13 -8.01 25.49
N ASP A 195 -10.50 -8.74 26.54
CA ASP A 195 -11.86 -9.24 26.77
C ASP A 195 -12.80 -8.14 27.28
N ASP A 196 -12.95 -7.11 26.45
CA ASP A 196 -13.78 -5.93 26.62
C ASP A 196 -14.57 -5.68 25.32
N LEU A 197 -15.82 -5.22 25.44
CA LEU A 197 -16.67 -5.01 24.28
C LEU A 197 -16.35 -3.71 23.53
N VAL A 198 -16.21 -2.58 24.23
CA VAL A 198 -16.29 -1.23 23.63
C VAL A 198 -15.14 -0.30 23.98
N ASN A 199 -14.34 -0.62 24.99
CA ASN A 199 -13.20 0.21 25.38
C ASN A 199 -12.01 0.00 24.45
N GLU A 200 -11.01 0.87 24.58
CA GLU A 200 -9.74 0.75 23.85
C GLU A 200 -9.09 -0.62 24.11
N GLY A 201 -8.64 -1.28 23.05
CA GLY A 201 -8.12 -2.65 23.10
C GLY A 201 -9.19 -3.75 23.02
N GLY A 202 -10.48 -3.41 23.13
CA GLY A 202 -11.60 -4.33 23.07
C GLY A 202 -12.06 -4.72 21.64
N ILE A 203 -13.19 -5.44 21.58
CA ILE A 203 -13.76 -6.02 20.35
C ILE A 203 -14.14 -4.97 19.31
N MET A 204 -14.86 -3.92 19.70
CA MET A 204 -15.30 -2.90 18.75
C MET A 204 -14.14 -2.02 18.28
N ASP A 205 -13.16 -1.75 19.15
CA ASP A 205 -11.95 -1.01 18.78
C ASP A 205 -11.09 -1.80 17.78
N LEU A 206 -10.96 -3.13 17.95
CA LEU A 206 -10.34 -4.01 16.95
C LEU A 206 -11.00 -3.84 15.57
N TRP A 207 -12.33 -3.85 15.48
CA TRP A 207 -13.02 -3.69 14.19
C TRP A 207 -12.75 -2.33 13.55
N VAL A 208 -12.64 -1.26 14.33
CA VAL A 208 -12.26 0.06 13.84
C VAL A 208 -10.81 0.04 13.30
N LYS A 209 -9.87 -0.58 14.03
CA LYS A 209 -8.47 -0.72 13.60
C LYS A 209 -8.34 -1.53 12.33
N GLU A 210 -9.01 -2.69 12.26
CA GLU A 210 -9.02 -3.53 11.06
C GLU A 210 -9.63 -2.77 9.87
N ALA A 211 -10.73 -2.04 10.06
CA ALA A 211 -11.33 -1.23 9.00
C ALA A 211 -10.37 -0.19 8.41
N ARG A 212 -9.56 0.46 9.27
CA ARG A 212 -8.51 1.40 8.84
C ARG A 212 -7.42 0.69 8.03
N LEU A 213 -6.97 -0.48 8.47
CA LEU A 213 -5.95 -1.27 7.74
C LEU A 213 -6.47 -1.75 6.38
N PHE A 214 -7.69 -2.27 6.35
CA PHE A 214 -8.41 -2.74 5.17
C PHE A 214 -8.60 -1.66 4.12
N LYS A 215 -8.97 -0.45 4.55
CA LYS A 215 -9.12 0.70 3.67
C LYS A 215 -7.87 0.97 2.82
N PHE A 216 -6.68 0.73 3.38
CA PHE A 216 -5.38 0.95 2.72
C PHE A 216 -4.75 -0.32 2.12
N GLY A 217 -5.50 -1.43 2.08
CA GLY A 217 -5.12 -2.66 1.38
C GLY A 217 -4.32 -3.66 2.22
N SER A 218 -4.30 -3.51 3.54
CA SER A 218 -3.60 -4.43 4.45
C SER A 218 -4.47 -5.60 4.88
N GLY A 219 -3.86 -6.76 5.10
CA GLY A 219 -4.45 -7.87 5.84
C GLY A 219 -4.08 -7.83 7.34
N THR A 220 -4.91 -8.48 8.16
CA THR A 220 -4.75 -8.54 9.61
C THR A 220 -4.97 -9.95 10.13
N GLY A 221 -4.18 -10.32 11.14
CA GLY A 221 -4.33 -11.53 11.93
C GLY A 221 -4.47 -11.19 13.41
N THR A 222 -5.51 -11.68 14.07
CA THR A 222 -5.77 -11.32 15.47
C THR A 222 -5.75 -12.56 16.37
N ASN A 223 -5.11 -12.45 17.53
CA ASN A 223 -5.13 -13.46 18.58
C ASN A 223 -6.36 -13.25 19.47
N PHE A 224 -7.34 -14.15 19.40
CA PHE A 224 -8.60 -14.06 20.15
C PHE A 224 -8.60 -14.84 21.48
N SER A 225 -7.47 -15.41 21.89
CA SER A 225 -7.42 -16.32 23.04
C SER A 225 -7.72 -15.67 24.39
N ASN A 226 -7.68 -14.34 24.47
CA ASN A 226 -8.06 -13.61 25.68
C ASN A 226 -9.58 -13.54 25.85
N LEU A 227 -10.35 -13.69 24.77
CA LEU A 227 -11.80 -13.56 24.82
C LEU A 227 -12.43 -14.75 25.53
N ARG A 228 -13.37 -14.45 26.43
CA ARG A 228 -14.10 -15.45 27.20
C ARG A 228 -14.96 -16.35 26.29
N GLY A 229 -15.08 -17.60 26.68
CA GLY A 229 -15.88 -18.63 26.01
C GLY A 229 -17.37 -18.37 26.05
N GLU A 230 -18.12 -19.08 25.22
CA GLU A 230 -19.59 -19.06 25.25
C GLU A 230 -20.10 -19.57 26.62
N GLY A 231 -21.08 -18.86 27.21
CA GLY A 231 -21.66 -19.22 28.49
C GLY A 231 -20.90 -18.72 29.72
N GLU A 232 -19.70 -18.14 29.57
CA GLU A 232 -18.96 -17.56 30.69
C GLU A 232 -19.63 -16.27 31.20
N ASN A 233 -19.61 -16.06 32.52
CA ASN A 233 -20.33 -14.96 33.17
C ASN A 233 -19.83 -13.58 32.73
N LEU A 234 -20.76 -12.62 32.60
CA LEU A 234 -20.48 -11.20 32.40
C LEU A 234 -20.66 -10.45 33.72
N SER A 235 -19.90 -9.35 33.89
CA SER A 235 -19.99 -8.50 35.09
C SER A 235 -21.38 -7.90 35.31
N GLY A 236 -22.15 -7.69 34.23
CA GLY A 236 -23.52 -7.16 34.27
C GLY A 236 -24.64 -8.19 34.53
N GLY A 237 -24.33 -9.44 34.86
CA GLY A 237 -25.33 -10.46 35.20
C GLY A 237 -25.88 -11.29 34.03
N GLY A 238 -25.20 -11.27 32.88
CA GLY A 238 -25.49 -12.12 31.72
C GLY A 238 -24.39 -13.15 31.44
N VAL A 239 -24.46 -13.80 30.28
CA VAL A 239 -23.44 -14.75 29.80
C VAL A 239 -22.89 -14.32 28.45
N SER A 240 -21.63 -14.68 28.18
CA SER A 240 -20.93 -14.39 26.93
C SER A 240 -21.51 -15.15 25.74
N SER A 241 -21.52 -14.50 24.58
CA SER A 241 -21.86 -15.09 23.27
C SER A 241 -20.70 -15.88 22.64
N GLY A 242 -19.51 -15.83 23.25
CA GLY A 242 -18.31 -16.53 22.81
C GLY A 242 -17.66 -15.95 21.55
N VAL A 243 -16.41 -16.36 21.31
CA VAL A 243 -15.56 -15.87 20.21
C VAL A 243 -16.21 -16.02 18.83
N MET A 244 -16.88 -17.16 18.58
CA MET A 244 -17.50 -17.44 17.28
C MET A 244 -18.56 -16.41 16.87
N SER A 245 -19.27 -15.83 17.84
CA SER A 245 -20.26 -14.79 17.56
C SER A 245 -19.60 -13.51 17.04
N PHE A 246 -18.49 -13.11 17.65
CA PHE A 246 -17.74 -11.92 17.22
C PHE A 246 -16.98 -12.15 15.91
N LEU A 247 -16.46 -13.36 15.67
CA LEU A 247 -15.81 -13.68 14.39
C LEU A 247 -16.78 -13.55 13.21
N LYS A 248 -18.06 -13.95 13.37
CA LYS A 248 -19.09 -13.75 12.34
C LYS A 248 -19.33 -12.28 12.03
N ILE A 249 -19.33 -11.42 13.05
CA ILE A 249 -19.45 -9.96 12.87
C ILE A 249 -18.23 -9.43 12.13
N GLY A 250 -17.03 -9.81 12.59
CA GLY A 250 -15.77 -9.39 12.00
C GLY A 250 -15.60 -9.86 10.55
N ASP A 251 -16.12 -11.03 10.19
CA ASP A 251 -16.14 -11.56 8.82
C ASP A 251 -17.08 -10.73 7.92
N ARG A 252 -18.30 -10.45 8.39
CA ARG A 252 -19.25 -9.58 7.69
C ARG A 252 -18.72 -8.16 7.51
N ALA A 253 -18.04 -7.61 8.52
CA ALA A 253 -17.41 -6.31 8.43
C ALA A 253 -16.28 -6.29 7.40
N ALA A 254 -15.38 -7.28 7.43
CA ALA A 254 -14.29 -7.40 6.47
C ALA A 254 -14.80 -7.54 5.03
N GLY A 255 -15.85 -8.34 4.79
CA GLY A 255 -16.46 -8.50 3.46
C GLY A 255 -17.18 -7.25 2.95
N ALA A 256 -17.65 -6.36 3.85
CA ALA A 256 -18.29 -5.10 3.48
C ALA A 256 -17.28 -3.98 3.17
N ILE A 257 -16.09 -4.04 3.77
CA ILE A 257 -15.06 -3.03 3.58
C ILE A 257 -14.25 -3.39 2.35
N LYS A 258 -14.25 -2.50 1.37
CA LYS A 258 -13.40 -2.57 0.19
C LYS A 258 -12.38 -1.45 0.28
N SER A 259 -11.12 -1.71 -0.09
CA SER A 259 -10.12 -0.64 -0.19
C SER A 259 -10.59 0.41 -1.20
N GLU A 260 -10.32 1.70 -0.98
CA GLU A 260 -10.82 2.81 -1.84
C GLU A 260 -10.44 2.66 -3.33
N GLU A 261 -9.48 1.79 -3.66
CA GLU A 261 -9.00 1.51 -5.01
C GLU A 261 -9.39 0.12 -5.58
N GLN A 262 -10.15 -0.73 -4.86
CA GLN A 262 -10.52 -2.08 -5.36
C GLN A 262 -11.94 -2.58 -5.06
N GLN A 263 -12.42 -3.52 -5.90
CA GLN A 263 -13.67 -4.30 -5.77
C GLN A 263 -13.49 -5.77 -5.26
N GLU A 264 -12.29 -6.18 -4.81
CA GLU A 264 -11.97 -7.59 -4.47
C GLU A 264 -12.03 -7.87 -2.95
N GLU A 265 -12.28 -9.12 -2.55
CA GLU A 265 -12.42 -9.56 -1.15
C GLU A 265 -11.11 -9.46 -0.37
N LEU A 266 -11.15 -8.85 0.82
CA LEU A 266 -9.99 -8.71 1.71
C LEU A 266 -9.74 -10.00 2.50
N GLN A 267 -8.48 -10.35 2.69
CA GLN A 267 -8.08 -11.55 3.44
C GLN A 267 -7.92 -11.26 4.94
N LYS A 268 -8.70 -11.96 5.77
CA LYS A 268 -8.63 -11.94 7.23
C LYS A 268 -8.30 -13.32 7.78
N TRP A 269 -7.36 -13.36 8.72
CA TRP A 269 -6.98 -14.60 9.41
C TRP A 269 -7.28 -14.48 10.91
N SER A 270 -7.85 -15.52 11.52
CA SER A 270 -8.16 -15.54 12.94
C SER A 270 -7.36 -16.64 13.63
N PHE A 271 -6.65 -16.32 14.71
CA PHE A 271 -5.91 -17.29 15.50
C PHE A 271 -6.63 -17.50 16.86
N LEU A 272 -7.15 -18.70 17.08
CA LEU A 272 -7.42 -19.26 18.41
C LEU A 272 -6.19 -20.09 18.78
N THR A 273 -5.80 -20.22 20.06
CA THR A 273 -4.55 -20.93 20.46
C THR A 273 -4.37 -22.29 19.77
N LEU A 274 -3.63 -22.26 18.65
CA LEU A 274 -2.93 -23.36 18.02
C LEU A 274 -1.47 -22.94 17.78
N ILE A 275 -0.94 -22.06 18.63
CA ILE A 275 0.48 -21.67 18.69
C ILE A 275 1.22 -22.63 19.64
N THR A 276 1.00 -23.93 19.47
CA THR A 276 1.83 -24.97 20.10
C THR A 276 2.48 -25.89 19.06
N GLN A 277 2.13 -25.77 17.77
CA GLN A 277 2.72 -26.59 16.69
C GLN A 277 3.58 -25.83 15.68
N ILE A 278 3.45 -24.50 15.55
CA ILE A 278 4.23 -23.73 14.56
C ILE A 278 5.58 -23.22 15.12
N LEU A 279 5.74 -23.12 16.45
CA LEU A 279 7.01 -22.78 17.10
C LEU A 279 7.91 -23.99 17.44
N ARG A 280 7.65 -25.17 16.85
CA ARG A 280 8.54 -26.35 16.93
C ARG A 280 9.26 -26.68 15.61
N ILE A 281 9.14 -25.82 14.59
CA ILE A 281 9.88 -25.92 13.32
C ILE A 281 10.68 -24.62 13.04
N LEU A 282 11.13 -23.97 14.10
CA LEU A 282 12.29 -23.05 14.14
C LEU A 282 13.09 -23.36 15.40
#